data_AF-A0A2N2LPW0-F1
#
_entry.id   AF-A0A2N2LPW0-F1
#
_cell.length_a   1.000
_cell.length_b   1.000
_cell.length_c   1.000
_cell.angle_alpha   90.00
_cell.angle_beta   90.00
_cell.angle_gamma   90.00
#
_symmetry.space_group_name_H-M   'P 1'
#
loop_
_entity.id
_entity.type
_entity.pdbx_description
1 polymer ?
#
loop_
_entity_poly.entity_id
_entity_poly.type
_entity_poly.pdbx_seq_one_letter_code
_entity_poly.pdbx_strand_id
1 'polypeptide(L)'
;MNNIDALHKLGQSLWYDNIQRSLLNNGALKAMIESGEIKGVTSNPSIFNNAIAKSTDYDSALQPLAWSGLNAEEIFWELAVKDIQDAADLFAPLYKSTAHKDGYVSLEVSPYLARDTRSTVREAKRLWQKVNRPNLMIKIPATLEGLPAIRESISEGININVTLIFSLDRYQAVINAFLSGLEDRAKKGLSIESIASVASFFVSRVDTKVDDLLAKKYPVEGAALLGKAAIANAKLAYELFLKEFSTDRFTKLAQKGAQKQRPLWASTSTKNPNYRDVIYIEELI
;
A
#
# COMPACT_ATOMS: atom_id res chain seq x y z
N MET A 1 -22.14 11.34 -14.39
CA MET A 1 -21.50 10.55 -13.33
C MET A 1 -20.53 9.63 -14.03
N ASN A 2 -19.24 9.79 -13.78
CA ASN A 2 -18.22 8.95 -14.44
C ASN A 2 -18.08 7.60 -13.70
N ASN A 3 -17.31 6.66 -14.25
CA ASN A 3 -17.12 5.34 -13.65
C ASN A 3 -16.44 5.39 -12.27
N ILE A 4 -15.60 6.41 -12.02
CA ILE A 4 -14.91 6.60 -10.75
C ILE A 4 -15.89 7.01 -9.65
N ASP A 5 -16.80 7.94 -9.94
CA ASP A 5 -17.87 8.34 -9.03
C ASP A 5 -18.75 7.14 -8.64
N ALA A 6 -19.05 6.27 -9.61
CA ALA A 6 -19.83 5.06 -9.37
C ALA A 6 -19.09 4.08 -8.45
N LEU A 7 -17.79 3.86 -8.70
CA LEU A 7 -16.93 3.01 -7.87
C LEU A 7 -16.80 3.56 -6.43
N HIS A 8 -16.68 4.88 -6.29
CA HIS A 8 -16.67 5.54 -4.98
C HIS A 8 -17.97 5.34 -4.20
N LYS A 9 -19.13 5.34 -4.88
CA LYS A 9 -20.43 5.05 -4.24
C LYS A 9 -20.55 3.60 -3.78
N LEU A 10 -19.82 2.69 -4.41
CA LEU A 10 -19.72 1.28 -4.00
C LEU A 10 -18.75 1.07 -2.83
N GLY A 11 -18.03 2.11 -2.40
CA GLY A 11 -17.18 2.10 -1.21
C GLY A 11 -15.71 1.78 -1.47
N GLN A 12 -15.29 1.70 -2.72
CA GLN A 12 -13.90 1.47 -3.10
C GLN A 12 -13.18 2.82 -3.33
N SER A 13 -11.90 2.90 -2.95
CA SER A 13 -11.05 4.08 -3.17
C SER A 13 -9.96 3.73 -4.18
N LEU A 14 -9.78 4.55 -5.21
CA LEU A 14 -8.69 4.38 -6.18
C LEU A 14 -7.41 5.04 -5.69
N TRP A 15 -6.30 4.32 -5.73
CA TRP A 15 -4.98 4.82 -5.38
C TRP A 15 -4.08 4.77 -6.61
N TYR A 16 -3.25 5.79 -6.79
CA TYR A 16 -2.29 5.85 -7.89
C TYR A 16 -1.02 5.08 -7.51
N ASP A 17 -0.63 4.06 -8.27
CA ASP A 17 0.55 3.22 -7.98
C ASP A 17 1.80 3.71 -8.72
N ASN A 18 2.11 5.00 -8.55
CA ASN A 18 3.30 5.64 -9.11
C ASN A 18 3.58 6.96 -8.36
N ILE A 19 4.83 7.43 -8.38
CA ILE A 19 5.19 8.77 -7.94
C ILE A 19 6.29 9.32 -8.85
N GLN A 20 6.08 10.53 -9.34
CA GLN A 20 7.02 11.25 -10.20
C GLN A 20 7.01 12.73 -9.83
N ARG A 21 8.20 13.32 -9.72
CA ARG A 21 8.37 14.70 -9.25
C ARG A 21 7.79 15.72 -10.23
N SER A 22 7.83 15.45 -11.53
CA SER A 22 7.11 16.25 -12.53
C SER A 22 5.61 16.36 -12.26
N LEU A 23 4.93 15.25 -11.90
CA LEU A 23 3.49 15.25 -11.57
C LEU A 23 3.15 16.05 -10.31
N LEU A 24 4.07 16.10 -9.35
CA LEU A 24 3.96 16.93 -8.15
C LEU A 24 4.08 18.42 -8.50
N ASN A 25 5.08 18.76 -9.33
CA ASN A 25 5.43 20.14 -9.63
C ASN A 25 4.51 20.81 -10.66
N ASN A 26 4.02 20.06 -11.65
CA ASN A 26 3.18 20.59 -12.73
C ASN A 26 1.68 20.66 -12.36
N GLY A 27 1.30 20.23 -11.16
CA GLY A 27 -0.08 20.24 -10.67
C GLY A 27 -0.96 19.08 -11.14
N ALA A 28 -0.45 18.14 -11.93
CA ALA A 28 -1.24 17.00 -12.41
C ALA A 28 -1.71 16.09 -11.26
N LEU A 29 -0.85 15.82 -10.27
CA LEU A 29 -1.27 15.03 -9.09
C LEU A 29 -2.38 15.74 -8.33
N LYS A 30 -2.23 17.06 -8.12
CA LYS A 30 -3.25 17.88 -7.46
C LYS A 30 -4.58 17.83 -8.22
N ALA A 31 -4.56 17.94 -9.55
CA ALA A 31 -5.75 17.87 -10.38
C ALA A 31 -6.48 16.52 -10.23
N MET A 32 -5.75 15.39 -10.22
CA MET A 32 -6.34 14.06 -10.00
C MET A 32 -6.96 13.91 -8.60
N ILE A 33 -6.41 14.57 -7.58
CA ILE A 33 -6.96 14.58 -6.22
C ILE A 33 -8.24 15.40 -6.18
N GLU A 34 -8.22 16.62 -6.73
CA GLU A 34 -9.34 17.56 -6.70
C GLU A 34 -10.52 17.10 -7.58
N SER A 35 -10.26 16.42 -8.70
CA SER A 35 -11.29 15.78 -9.51
C SER A 35 -11.90 14.55 -8.85
N GLY A 36 -11.27 14.04 -7.78
CA GLY A 36 -11.66 12.80 -7.13
C GLY A 36 -11.32 11.57 -7.95
N GLU A 37 -10.36 11.63 -8.87
CA GLU A 37 -9.88 10.45 -9.59
C GLU A 37 -9.09 9.51 -8.66
N ILE A 38 -8.32 10.08 -7.74
CA ILE A 38 -7.47 9.32 -6.81
C ILE A 38 -7.67 9.79 -5.37
N LYS A 39 -7.51 8.83 -4.46
CA LYS A 39 -7.71 8.99 -3.02
C LYS A 39 -6.50 8.57 -2.17
N GLY A 40 -5.41 8.21 -2.83
CA GLY A 40 -4.14 7.90 -2.20
C GLY A 40 -3.08 7.59 -3.26
N VAL A 41 -1.85 7.39 -2.82
CA VAL A 41 -0.73 7.05 -3.70
C VAL A 41 0.19 6.04 -3.04
N THR A 42 0.71 5.11 -3.83
CA THR A 42 1.75 4.17 -3.40
C THR A 42 3.04 4.38 -4.16
N SER A 43 4.16 4.26 -3.45
CA SER A 43 5.48 4.09 -4.03
C SER A 43 6.05 2.71 -3.71
N ASN A 44 7.17 2.37 -4.36
CA ASN A 44 8.01 1.23 -4.06
C ASN A 44 9.41 1.48 -4.66
N PRO A 45 10.44 0.68 -4.31
CA PRO A 45 11.80 0.91 -4.82
C PRO A 45 11.91 0.95 -6.35
N SER A 46 11.14 0.12 -7.07
CA SER A 46 11.15 0.11 -8.54
C SER A 46 10.54 1.37 -9.14
N ILE A 47 9.49 1.92 -8.51
CA ILE A 47 8.88 3.20 -8.91
C ILE A 47 9.91 4.33 -8.78
N PHE A 48 10.59 4.45 -7.63
CA PHE A 48 11.61 5.47 -7.45
C PHE A 48 12.81 5.28 -8.39
N ASN A 49 13.26 4.04 -8.60
CA ASN A 49 14.32 3.78 -9.56
C ASN A 49 13.94 4.27 -10.97
N ASN A 50 12.71 4.01 -11.42
CA ASN A 50 12.24 4.53 -12.70
C ASN A 50 12.14 6.06 -12.70
N ALA A 51 11.62 6.68 -11.63
CA ALA A 51 11.48 8.12 -11.55
C ALA A 51 12.85 8.82 -11.55
N ILE A 52 13.80 8.36 -10.73
CA ILE A 52 15.10 9.01 -10.55
C ILE A 52 16.05 8.69 -11.71
N ALA A 53 16.15 7.43 -12.12
CA ALA A 53 17.17 7.02 -13.09
C ALA A 53 16.73 7.17 -14.56
N LYS A 54 15.44 7.35 -14.83
CA LYS A 54 14.89 7.42 -16.21
C LYS A 54 14.17 8.74 -16.52
N SER A 55 14.39 9.77 -15.70
CA SER A 55 13.90 11.13 -15.97
C SER A 55 14.98 12.15 -15.62
N THR A 56 14.74 13.41 -15.98
CA THR A 56 15.56 14.56 -15.57
C THR A 56 14.93 15.35 -14.42
N ASP A 57 13.87 14.81 -13.79
CA ASP A 57 13.09 15.53 -12.77
C ASP A 57 13.93 15.88 -11.52
N TYR A 58 15.05 15.17 -11.31
CA TYR A 58 15.86 15.24 -10.09
C TYR A 58 17.20 15.95 -10.28
N ASP A 59 17.57 16.32 -11.50
CA ASP A 59 18.91 16.83 -11.84
C ASP A 59 19.30 18.05 -10.99
N SER A 60 18.37 19.00 -10.82
CA SER A 60 18.57 20.21 -10.02
C SER A 60 18.76 19.95 -8.52
N ALA A 61 18.22 18.83 -8.01
CA ALA A 61 18.36 18.43 -6.61
C ALA A 61 19.57 17.52 -6.38
N LEU A 62 19.96 16.72 -7.38
CA LEU A 62 21.06 15.76 -7.29
C LEU A 62 22.41 16.44 -7.11
N GLN A 63 22.68 17.49 -7.89
CA GLN A 63 23.96 18.19 -7.88
C GLN A 63 24.36 18.75 -6.50
N PRO A 64 23.51 19.54 -5.80
CA PRO A 64 23.87 20.04 -4.47
C PRO A 64 24.00 18.92 -3.43
N LEU A 65 23.18 17.86 -3.51
CA LEU A 65 23.27 16.71 -2.61
C LEU A 65 24.59 15.95 -2.80
N ALA A 66 25.02 15.74 -4.04
CA ALA A 66 26.31 15.12 -4.34
C ALA A 66 27.49 15.97 -3.84
N TRP A 67 27.42 17.30 -4.02
CA TRP A 67 28.46 18.21 -3.51
C TRP A 67 28.54 18.28 -1.99
N SER A 68 27.47 17.94 -1.27
CA SER A 68 27.47 17.88 0.19
C SER A 68 28.15 16.64 0.77
N GLY A 69 28.66 15.72 -0.08
CA GLY A 69 29.40 14.53 0.34
C GLY A 69 28.54 13.35 0.77
N LEU A 70 27.22 13.42 0.56
CA LEU A 70 26.29 12.32 0.82
C LEU A 70 26.56 11.14 -0.12
N ASN A 71 26.39 9.93 0.41
CA ASN A 71 26.45 8.72 -0.40
C ASN A 71 25.13 8.48 -1.16
N ALA A 72 25.13 7.53 -2.11
CA ALA A 72 23.97 7.28 -2.97
C ALA A 72 22.68 6.91 -2.21
N GLU A 73 22.77 6.17 -1.11
CA GLU A 73 21.61 5.80 -0.29
C GLU A 73 21.07 7.01 0.48
N GLU A 74 21.95 7.85 1.02
CA GLU A 74 21.56 9.09 1.69
C GLU A 74 20.85 10.05 0.71
N ILE A 75 21.42 10.24 -0.49
CA ILE A 75 20.83 11.03 -1.56
C ILE A 75 19.45 10.49 -1.94
N PHE A 76 19.33 9.17 -2.12
CA PHE A 76 18.04 8.54 -2.42
C PHE A 76 16.99 8.88 -1.35
N TRP A 77 17.34 8.75 -0.06
CA TRP A 77 16.41 9.05 1.02
C TRP A 77 16.01 10.52 1.09
N GLU A 78 16.92 11.46 0.81
CA GLU A 78 16.56 12.89 0.72
C GLU A 78 15.54 13.15 -0.39
N LEU A 79 15.77 12.57 -1.58
CA LEU A 79 14.87 12.74 -2.72
C LEU A 79 13.50 12.10 -2.48
N ALA A 80 13.50 10.84 -2.04
CA ALA A 80 12.27 10.08 -1.81
C ALA A 80 11.43 10.69 -0.68
N VAL A 81 12.05 11.11 0.43
CA VAL A 81 11.32 11.76 1.53
C VAL A 81 10.69 13.07 1.07
N LYS A 82 11.41 13.88 0.29
CA LYS A 82 10.86 15.15 -0.21
C LYS A 82 9.61 14.94 -1.06
N ASP A 83 9.66 14.00 -2.00
CA ASP A 83 8.50 13.72 -2.87
C ASP A 83 7.30 13.18 -2.08
N ILE A 84 7.58 12.34 -1.07
CA ILE A 84 6.54 11.80 -0.19
C ILE A 84 5.93 12.89 0.70
N GLN A 85 6.73 13.85 1.18
CA GLN A 85 6.24 15.00 1.93
C GLN A 85 5.34 15.87 1.04
N ASP A 86 5.76 16.18 -0.18
CA ASP A 86 4.99 16.99 -1.12
C ASP A 86 3.67 16.31 -1.50
N ALA A 87 3.71 15.01 -1.81
CA ALA A 87 2.51 14.23 -2.05
C ALA A 87 1.59 14.23 -0.82
N ALA A 88 2.14 14.03 0.37
CA ALA A 88 1.35 13.99 1.60
C ALA A 88 0.69 15.34 1.89
N ASP A 89 1.37 16.45 1.62
CA ASP A 89 0.83 17.81 1.75
C ASP A 89 -0.31 18.06 0.74
N LEU A 90 -0.19 17.58 -0.50
CA LEU A 90 -1.27 17.65 -1.49
C LEU A 90 -2.51 16.83 -1.08
N PHE A 91 -2.32 15.67 -0.45
CA PHE A 91 -3.42 14.83 0.03
C PHE A 91 -4.00 15.27 1.39
N ALA A 92 -3.35 16.17 2.11
CA ALA A 92 -3.77 16.57 3.46
C ALA A 92 -5.21 17.09 3.56
N PRO A 93 -5.75 17.88 2.60
CA PRO A 93 -7.16 18.27 2.61
C PRO A 93 -8.12 17.08 2.51
N LEU A 94 -7.82 16.12 1.63
CA LEU A 94 -8.64 14.89 1.48
C LEU A 94 -8.56 14.02 2.73
N TYR A 95 -7.37 13.89 3.32
CA TYR A 95 -7.17 13.16 4.57
C TYR A 95 -8.06 13.72 5.69
N LYS A 96 -8.12 15.04 5.83
CA LYS A 96 -8.99 15.70 6.82
C LYS A 96 -10.48 15.55 6.48
N SER A 97 -10.88 15.81 5.24
CA SER A 97 -12.30 15.82 4.84
C SER A 97 -12.94 14.43 4.90
N THR A 98 -12.14 13.37 4.74
CA THR A 98 -12.60 11.97 4.83
C THR A 98 -12.53 11.38 6.24
N ALA A 99 -12.27 12.22 7.26
CA ALA A 99 -12.04 11.77 8.64
C ALA A 99 -10.96 10.67 8.71
N HIS A 100 -9.85 10.91 8.00
CA HIS A 100 -8.69 10.02 7.93
C HIS A 100 -8.97 8.67 7.27
N LYS A 101 -10.05 8.52 6.50
CA LYS A 101 -10.31 7.30 5.74
C LYS A 101 -9.44 7.22 4.49
N ASP A 102 -9.18 8.33 3.81
CA ASP A 102 -8.37 8.36 2.59
C ASP A 102 -7.30 9.46 2.67
N GLY A 103 -6.61 9.76 1.57
CA GLY A 103 -5.56 10.78 1.51
C GLY A 103 -4.20 10.30 1.99
N TYR A 104 -3.91 9.01 1.86
CA TYR A 104 -2.65 8.42 2.32
C TYR A 104 -1.59 8.33 1.23
N VAL A 105 -0.32 8.42 1.65
CA VAL A 105 0.87 8.28 0.80
C VAL A 105 1.74 7.17 1.39
N SER A 106 2.12 6.17 0.60
CA SER A 106 2.96 5.06 1.10
C SER A 106 4.44 5.20 0.69
N LEU A 107 5.34 5.00 1.66
CA LEU A 107 6.80 4.88 1.46
C LEU A 107 7.28 3.54 2.01
N GLU A 108 8.01 2.76 1.20
CA GLU A 108 8.49 1.43 1.58
C GLU A 108 9.84 1.48 2.30
N VAL A 109 10.01 0.61 3.31
CA VAL A 109 11.31 0.34 3.92
C VAL A 109 12.27 -0.28 2.90
N SER A 110 13.57 -0.29 3.20
CA SER A 110 14.58 -0.92 2.37
C SER A 110 14.28 -2.42 2.21
N PRO A 111 14.27 -2.94 0.97
CA PRO A 111 13.97 -4.35 0.71
C PRO A 111 15.02 -5.30 1.32
N TYR A 112 16.23 -4.81 1.59
CA TYR A 112 17.28 -5.60 2.26
C TYR A 112 16.94 -5.96 3.71
N LEU A 113 15.99 -5.24 4.33
CA LEU A 113 15.56 -5.49 5.70
C LEU A 113 14.38 -6.47 5.80
N ALA A 114 13.84 -6.96 4.68
CA ALA A 114 12.62 -7.77 4.65
C ALA A 114 12.68 -9.06 5.49
N ARG A 115 13.88 -9.51 5.90
CA ARG A 115 14.10 -10.68 6.77
C ARG A 115 14.75 -10.32 8.11
N ASP A 116 14.73 -9.05 8.50
CA ASP A 116 15.20 -8.57 9.80
C ASP A 116 14.13 -7.70 10.47
N THR A 117 13.43 -8.30 11.43
CA THR A 117 12.37 -7.64 12.20
C THR A 117 12.86 -6.36 12.87
N ARG A 118 14.00 -6.41 13.57
CA ARG A 118 14.47 -5.29 14.40
C ARG A 118 14.92 -4.12 13.52
N SER A 119 15.64 -4.40 12.44
CA SER A 119 16.05 -3.37 11.50
C SER A 119 14.86 -2.77 10.76
N THR A 120 13.88 -3.59 10.37
CA THR A 120 12.62 -3.10 9.76
C THR A 120 11.88 -2.14 10.69
N VAL A 121 11.72 -2.48 11.97
CA VAL A 121 11.06 -1.60 12.95
C VAL A 121 11.82 -0.28 13.12
N ARG A 122 13.16 -0.34 13.27
CA ARG A 122 13.98 0.86 13.39
C ARG A 122 13.84 1.77 12.17
N GLU A 123 13.85 1.20 10.97
CA GLU A 123 13.68 1.97 9.75
C GLU A 123 12.27 2.55 9.63
N ALA A 124 11.22 1.78 9.95
CA ALA A 124 9.86 2.29 9.95
C ALA A 124 9.70 3.51 10.88
N LYS A 125 10.27 3.45 12.10
CA LYS A 125 10.30 4.58 13.03
C LYS A 125 11.08 5.77 12.47
N ARG A 126 12.27 5.52 11.90
CA ARG A 126 13.12 6.55 11.28
C ARG A 126 12.39 7.27 10.15
N LEU A 127 11.78 6.53 9.22
CA LEU A 127 11.07 7.11 8.07
C LEU A 127 9.81 7.85 8.50
N TRP A 128 9.05 7.29 9.45
CA TRP A 128 7.88 7.96 10.04
C TRP A 128 8.25 9.34 10.60
N GLN A 129 9.33 9.40 11.39
CA GLN A 129 9.84 10.64 11.97
C GLN A 129 10.43 11.59 10.92
N LYS A 130 11.16 11.07 9.93
CA LYS A 130 11.83 11.90 8.91
C LYS A 130 10.83 12.55 7.96
N VAL A 131 9.80 11.81 7.53
CA VAL A 131 8.73 12.36 6.68
C VAL A 131 7.83 13.30 7.49
N ASN A 132 7.49 12.94 8.73
CA ASN A 132 6.71 13.77 9.65
C ASN A 132 5.40 14.32 9.05
N ARG A 133 4.55 13.41 8.53
CA ARG A 133 3.20 13.72 8.04
C ARG A 133 2.21 12.67 8.53
N PRO A 134 1.03 13.05 9.05
CA PRO A 134 0.10 12.12 9.70
C PRO A 134 -0.55 11.14 8.72
N ASN A 135 -0.60 11.49 7.44
CA ASN A 135 -1.17 10.69 6.36
C ASN A 135 -0.10 9.87 5.58
N LEU A 136 1.10 9.73 6.13
CA LEU A 136 2.06 8.73 5.66
C LEU A 136 1.55 7.32 6.02
N MET A 137 1.89 6.34 5.20
CA MET A 137 1.95 4.94 5.57
C MET A 137 3.36 4.40 5.32
N ILE A 138 3.94 3.71 6.29
CA ILE A 138 5.16 2.94 6.05
C ILE A 138 4.78 1.59 5.47
N LYS A 139 5.38 1.26 4.32
CA LYS A 139 5.09 0.02 3.63
C LYS A 139 6.08 -1.07 4.07
N ILE A 140 5.56 -2.18 4.59
CA ILE A 140 6.34 -3.30 5.13
C ILE A 140 5.90 -4.61 4.45
N PRO A 141 6.82 -5.40 3.88
CA PRO A 141 6.51 -6.71 3.32
C PRO A 141 5.94 -7.71 4.35
N ALA A 142 4.95 -8.50 3.94
CA ALA A 142 4.35 -9.58 4.73
C ALA A 142 5.21 -10.87 4.75
N THR A 143 6.51 -10.75 4.98
CA THR A 143 7.37 -11.91 5.26
C THR A 143 7.08 -12.45 6.67
N LEU A 144 7.67 -13.59 7.04
CA LEU A 144 7.54 -14.11 8.41
C LEU A 144 8.13 -13.12 9.42
N GLU A 145 9.25 -12.50 9.08
CA GLU A 145 9.96 -11.52 9.89
C GLU A 145 9.31 -10.13 9.84
N GLY A 146 8.57 -9.82 8.77
CA GLY A 146 7.80 -8.60 8.62
C GLY A 146 6.55 -8.55 9.51
N LEU A 147 5.89 -9.69 9.78
CA LEU A 147 4.71 -9.76 10.65
C LEU A 147 4.94 -9.17 12.07
N PRO A 148 5.97 -9.57 12.83
CA PRO A 148 6.24 -8.94 14.12
C PRO A 148 6.63 -7.46 13.97
N ALA A 149 7.31 -7.06 12.88
CA ALA A 149 7.65 -5.67 12.63
C ALA A 149 6.40 -4.80 12.38
N ILE A 150 5.42 -5.33 11.66
CA ILE A 150 4.11 -4.70 11.42
C ILE A 150 3.39 -4.50 12.76
N ARG A 151 3.27 -5.56 13.57
CA ARG A 151 2.64 -5.51 14.89
C ARG A 151 3.29 -4.44 15.78
N GLU A 152 4.62 -4.46 15.89
CA GLU A 152 5.35 -3.51 16.72
C GLU A 152 5.15 -2.07 16.22
N SER A 153 5.30 -1.83 14.92
CA SER A 153 5.14 -0.48 14.33
C SER A 153 3.73 0.08 14.54
N ILE A 154 2.70 -0.75 14.39
CA ILE A 154 1.31 -0.37 14.71
C ILE A 154 1.16 -0.04 16.19
N SER A 155 1.78 -0.83 17.08
CA SER A 155 1.71 -0.57 18.52
C SER A 155 2.31 0.79 18.91
N GLU A 156 3.29 1.25 18.12
CA GLU A 156 3.97 2.53 18.26
C GLU A 156 3.18 3.69 17.63
N GLY A 157 2.07 3.40 16.95
CA GLY A 157 1.17 4.41 16.36
C GLY A 157 1.51 4.78 14.92
N ILE A 158 2.27 3.94 14.21
CA ILE A 158 2.64 4.15 12.81
C ILE A 158 1.56 3.55 11.91
N ASN A 159 1.13 4.30 10.89
CA ASN A 159 0.24 3.76 9.87
C ASN A 159 1.02 2.83 8.94
N ILE A 160 0.49 1.64 8.65
CA ILE A 160 1.21 0.62 7.89
C ILE A 160 0.45 0.21 6.63
N ASN A 161 1.15 0.26 5.49
CA ASN A 161 0.74 -0.44 4.27
C ASN A 161 1.44 -1.81 4.24
N VAL A 162 0.72 -2.88 4.54
CA VAL A 162 1.32 -4.22 4.46
C VAL A 162 1.35 -4.67 3.01
N THR A 163 2.52 -5.05 2.47
CA THR A 163 2.71 -5.39 1.05
C THR A 163 3.12 -6.84 0.82
N LEU A 164 3.09 -7.27 -0.45
CA LEU A 164 3.50 -8.60 -0.91
C LEU A 164 2.69 -9.74 -0.27
N ILE A 165 1.37 -9.55 -0.18
CA ILE A 165 0.44 -10.58 0.28
C ILE A 165 -0.11 -11.34 -0.94
N PHE A 166 0.02 -12.66 -0.96
CA PHE A 166 -0.37 -13.52 -2.09
C PHE A 166 -1.31 -14.67 -1.71
N SER A 167 -1.35 -15.06 -0.43
CA SER A 167 -2.14 -16.20 0.05
C SER A 167 -3.06 -15.81 1.20
N LEU A 168 -4.14 -16.57 1.36
CA LEU A 168 -5.10 -16.40 2.45
C LEU A 168 -4.47 -16.62 3.82
N ASP A 169 -3.62 -17.65 3.98
CA ASP A 169 -2.89 -17.90 5.22
C ASP A 169 -2.02 -16.71 5.61
N ARG A 170 -1.33 -16.11 4.62
CA ARG A 170 -0.53 -14.92 4.88
C ARG A 170 -1.41 -13.73 5.24
N TYR A 171 -2.54 -13.55 4.55
CA TYR A 171 -3.45 -12.46 4.85
C TYR A 171 -4.05 -12.58 6.26
N GLN A 172 -4.45 -13.77 6.70
CA GLN A 172 -4.89 -14.03 8.07
C GLN A 172 -3.80 -13.65 9.08
N ALA A 173 -2.54 -14.00 8.80
CA ALA A 173 -1.42 -13.63 9.66
C ALA A 173 -1.20 -12.11 9.72
N VAL A 174 -1.41 -11.40 8.61
CA VAL A 174 -1.37 -9.92 8.54
C VAL A 174 -2.48 -9.29 9.37
N ILE A 175 -3.73 -9.76 9.23
CA ILE A 175 -4.86 -9.29 10.06
C ILE A 175 -4.55 -9.52 11.54
N ASN A 176 -4.02 -10.69 11.89
CA ASN A 176 -3.63 -11.01 13.26
C ASN A 176 -2.54 -10.06 13.79
N ALA A 177 -1.52 -9.74 12.99
CA ALA A 177 -0.48 -8.79 13.37
C ALA A 177 -1.06 -7.38 13.58
N PHE A 178 -1.98 -6.95 12.72
CA PHE A 178 -2.67 -5.66 12.83
C PHE A 178 -3.49 -5.55 14.12
N LEU A 179 -4.40 -6.50 14.36
CA LEU A 179 -5.24 -6.50 15.56
C LEU A 179 -4.38 -6.57 16.84
N SER A 180 -3.34 -7.39 16.84
CA SER A 180 -2.44 -7.51 17.99
C SER A 180 -1.65 -6.22 18.26
N GLY A 181 -1.25 -5.48 17.22
CA GLY A 181 -0.55 -4.21 17.38
C GLY A 181 -1.45 -3.14 18.02
N LEU A 182 -2.71 -3.07 17.58
CA LEU A 182 -3.72 -2.20 18.20
C LEU A 182 -3.99 -2.59 19.66
N GLU A 183 -4.10 -3.89 19.94
CA GLU A 183 -4.29 -4.41 21.30
C GLU A 183 -3.12 -4.05 22.21
N ASP A 184 -1.88 -4.21 21.75
CA ASP A 184 -0.68 -3.86 22.51
C ASP A 184 -0.64 -2.36 22.83
N ARG A 185 -1.02 -1.51 21.88
CA ARG A 185 -1.11 -0.07 22.10
C ARG A 185 -2.22 0.30 23.10
N ALA A 186 -3.40 -0.28 22.94
CA ALA A 186 -4.53 -0.02 23.82
C ALA A 186 -4.26 -0.49 25.26
N LYS A 187 -3.50 -1.58 25.45
CA LYS A 187 -3.04 -2.03 26.77
C LYS A 187 -2.11 -1.04 27.46
N LYS A 188 -1.33 -0.26 26.68
CA LYS A 188 -0.50 0.85 27.17
C LYS A 188 -1.32 2.13 27.47
N GLY A 189 -2.65 2.12 27.27
CA GLY A 189 -3.50 3.29 27.45
C GLY A 189 -3.35 4.36 26.36
N LEU A 190 -2.69 4.04 25.25
CA LEU A 190 -2.46 4.97 24.13
C LEU A 190 -3.62 4.89 23.12
N SER A 191 -3.96 6.02 22.49
CA SER A 191 -5.04 6.10 21.50
C SER A 191 -4.75 5.26 20.25
N ILE A 192 -5.80 4.63 19.71
CA ILE A 192 -5.78 3.85 18.47
C ILE A 192 -6.67 4.45 17.36
N GLU A 193 -7.23 5.64 17.57
CA GLU A 193 -8.21 6.27 16.67
C GLU A 193 -7.64 6.71 15.32
N SER A 194 -6.39 7.18 15.33
CA SER A 194 -5.72 7.71 14.14
C SER A 194 -4.82 6.69 13.44
N ILE A 195 -4.89 5.41 13.84
CA ILE A 195 -4.05 4.37 13.24
C ILE A 195 -4.80 3.75 12.06
N ALA A 196 -4.23 3.91 10.88
CA ALA A 196 -4.72 3.31 9.66
C ALA A 196 -3.75 2.25 9.14
N SER A 197 -4.33 1.25 8.47
CA SER A 197 -3.56 0.25 7.76
C SER A 197 -4.32 -0.24 6.53
N VAL A 198 -3.57 -0.61 5.50
CA VAL A 198 -4.08 -1.33 4.33
C VAL A 198 -3.28 -2.62 4.14
N ALA A 199 -3.92 -3.63 3.57
CA ALA A 199 -3.30 -4.91 3.23
C ALA A 199 -3.26 -5.07 1.70
N SER A 200 -2.13 -4.72 1.11
CA SER A 200 -1.87 -4.81 -0.34
C SER A 200 -1.76 -6.26 -0.80
N PHE A 201 -2.88 -6.82 -1.25
CA PHE A 201 -3.05 -8.18 -1.74
C PHE A 201 -2.88 -8.21 -3.26
N PHE A 202 -1.93 -9.00 -3.76
CA PHE A 202 -1.49 -8.97 -5.15
C PHE A 202 -2.39 -9.84 -6.05
N VAL A 203 -2.82 -9.27 -7.17
CA VAL A 203 -3.77 -9.90 -8.10
C VAL A 203 -3.06 -10.49 -9.32
N SER A 204 -2.69 -9.69 -10.34
CA SER A 204 -2.24 -10.19 -11.66
C SER A 204 -1.05 -11.16 -11.64
N ARG A 205 -0.18 -11.07 -10.62
CA ARG A 205 0.97 -11.98 -10.48
C ARG A 205 0.55 -13.43 -10.25
N VAL A 206 -0.62 -13.65 -9.64
CA VAL A 206 -1.17 -14.99 -9.41
C VAL A 206 -1.59 -15.61 -10.73
N ASP A 207 -2.39 -14.92 -11.54
CA ASP A 207 -2.79 -15.42 -12.87
C ASP A 207 -1.59 -15.67 -13.76
N THR A 208 -0.60 -14.77 -13.79
CA THR A 208 0.63 -14.99 -14.57
C THR A 208 1.28 -16.34 -14.26
N LYS A 209 1.30 -16.77 -12.98
CA LYS A 209 1.89 -18.05 -12.58
C LYS A 209 0.96 -19.23 -12.78
N VAL A 210 -0.34 -19.08 -12.51
CA VAL A 210 -1.31 -20.17 -12.62
C VAL A 210 -1.61 -20.46 -14.10
N ASP A 211 -1.81 -19.44 -14.91
CA ASP A 211 -2.06 -19.55 -16.35
C ASP A 211 -0.88 -20.24 -17.06
N ASP A 212 0.36 -19.89 -16.71
CA ASP A 212 1.57 -20.56 -17.20
C ASP A 212 1.59 -22.07 -16.88
N LEU A 213 1.11 -22.45 -15.68
CA LEU A 213 1.05 -23.84 -15.25
C LEU A 213 -0.10 -24.59 -15.93
N LEU A 214 -1.26 -23.96 -16.08
CA LEU A 214 -2.43 -24.51 -16.78
C LEU A 214 -2.09 -24.77 -18.24
N ALA A 215 -1.49 -23.80 -18.94
CA ALA A 215 -1.10 -23.95 -20.34
C ALA A 215 -0.10 -25.09 -20.55
N LYS A 216 0.81 -25.33 -19.60
CA LYS A 216 1.83 -26.41 -19.70
C LYS A 216 1.29 -27.78 -19.35
N LYS A 217 0.41 -27.90 -18.36
CA LYS A 217 -0.03 -29.20 -17.82
C LYS A 217 -1.40 -29.65 -18.32
N TYR A 218 -2.27 -28.70 -18.67
CA TYR A 218 -3.67 -28.92 -19.05
C TYR A 218 -4.06 -27.99 -20.22
N PRO A 219 -3.41 -28.12 -21.39
CA PRO A 219 -3.56 -27.15 -22.48
C PRO A 219 -4.99 -27.04 -23.04
N VAL A 220 -5.82 -28.09 -22.92
CA VAL A 220 -7.20 -28.09 -23.39
C VAL A 220 -8.16 -27.72 -22.24
N GLU A 221 -8.09 -28.45 -21.13
CA GLU A 221 -9.01 -28.29 -19.99
C GLU A 221 -8.74 -26.99 -19.22
N GLY A 222 -7.47 -26.59 -19.13
CA GLY A 222 -7.03 -25.39 -18.42
C GLY A 222 -7.33 -24.09 -19.16
N ALA A 223 -7.59 -24.13 -20.47
CA ALA A 223 -7.88 -22.94 -21.26
C ALA A 223 -9.10 -22.17 -20.74
N ALA A 224 -10.13 -22.87 -20.26
CA ALA A 224 -11.33 -22.27 -19.67
C ALA A 224 -11.10 -21.67 -18.27
N LEU A 225 -9.94 -21.90 -17.65
CA LEU A 225 -9.59 -21.44 -16.30
C LEU A 225 -8.62 -20.26 -16.29
N LEU A 226 -8.09 -19.88 -17.45
CA LEU A 226 -7.16 -18.76 -17.59
C LEU A 226 -7.77 -17.45 -17.07
N GLY A 227 -6.98 -16.69 -16.30
CA GLY A 227 -7.38 -15.37 -15.77
C GLY A 227 -8.41 -15.41 -14.65
N LYS A 228 -8.71 -16.59 -14.08
CA LYS A 228 -9.73 -16.74 -13.01
C LYS A 228 -9.13 -16.86 -11.61
N ALA A 229 -7.89 -17.32 -11.49
CA ALA A 229 -7.30 -17.71 -10.21
C ALA A 229 -7.07 -16.50 -9.29
N ALA A 230 -6.55 -15.41 -9.82
CA ALA A 230 -6.28 -14.19 -9.06
C ALA A 230 -7.56 -13.54 -8.52
N ILE A 231 -8.61 -13.50 -9.35
CA ILE A 231 -9.92 -12.95 -8.96
C ILE A 231 -10.55 -13.81 -7.86
N ALA A 232 -10.56 -15.14 -8.04
CA ALA A 232 -11.09 -16.04 -7.03
C ALA A 232 -10.32 -15.91 -5.70
N ASN A 233 -8.99 -15.85 -5.74
CA ASN A 233 -8.14 -15.66 -4.55
C ASN A 233 -8.43 -14.34 -3.83
N ALA A 234 -8.60 -13.24 -4.57
CA ALA A 234 -8.94 -11.93 -4.00
C ALA A 234 -10.36 -11.90 -3.41
N LYS A 235 -11.35 -12.53 -4.05
CA LYS A 235 -12.72 -12.67 -3.50
C LYS A 235 -12.72 -13.47 -2.18
N LEU A 236 -11.95 -14.55 -2.10
CA LEU A 236 -11.76 -15.30 -0.84
C LEU A 236 -11.03 -14.48 0.23
N ALA A 237 -10.05 -13.64 -0.16
CA ALA A 237 -9.42 -12.72 0.77
C ALA A 237 -10.43 -11.70 1.32
N TYR A 238 -11.35 -11.19 0.48
CA TYR A 238 -12.41 -10.29 0.94
C TYR A 238 -13.39 -10.97 1.91
N GLU A 239 -13.77 -12.23 1.65
CA GLU A 239 -14.57 -13.02 2.59
C GLU A 239 -13.87 -13.16 3.96
N LEU A 240 -12.57 -13.45 3.95
CA LEU A 240 -11.75 -13.51 5.16
C LEU A 240 -11.75 -12.17 5.91
N PHE A 241 -11.60 -11.05 5.19
CA PHE A 241 -11.70 -9.71 5.76
C PHE A 241 -13.05 -9.48 6.45
N LEU A 242 -14.16 -9.80 5.79
CA LEU A 242 -15.51 -9.63 6.36
C LEU A 242 -15.68 -10.45 7.64
N LYS A 243 -15.21 -11.70 7.63
CA LYS A 243 -15.24 -12.61 8.77
C LYS A 243 -14.43 -12.05 9.95
N GLU A 244 -13.16 -11.73 9.75
CA GLU A 244 -12.27 -11.33 10.86
C GLU A 244 -12.67 -9.98 11.48
N PHE A 245 -13.12 -9.04 10.66
CA PHE A 245 -13.55 -7.70 11.11
C PHE A 245 -15.03 -7.62 11.54
N SER A 246 -15.72 -8.77 11.68
CA SER A 246 -17.02 -8.89 12.36
C SER A 246 -16.93 -9.63 13.70
N THR A 247 -15.74 -10.07 14.10
CA THR A 247 -15.52 -10.75 15.39
C THR A 247 -15.59 -9.81 16.59
N ASP A 248 -15.90 -10.35 17.77
CA ASP A 248 -15.85 -9.62 19.05
C ASP A 248 -14.49 -8.98 19.33
N ARG A 249 -13.41 -9.62 18.85
CA ARG A 249 -12.04 -9.11 18.96
C ARG A 249 -11.92 -7.73 18.33
N PHE A 250 -12.39 -7.57 17.09
CA PHE A 250 -12.38 -6.28 16.42
C PHE A 250 -13.44 -5.32 17.01
N THR A 251 -14.64 -5.80 17.33
CA THR A 251 -15.70 -4.95 17.91
C THR A 251 -15.22 -4.20 19.16
N LYS A 252 -14.45 -4.86 20.05
CA LYS A 252 -13.85 -4.22 21.25
C LYS A 252 -12.83 -3.13 20.92
N LEU A 253 -12.08 -3.29 19.83
CA LEU A 253 -11.12 -2.27 19.35
C LEU A 253 -11.85 -1.12 18.65
N ALA A 254 -12.88 -1.41 17.87
CA ALA A 254 -13.72 -0.42 17.20
C ALA A 254 -14.44 0.50 18.21
N GLN A 255 -14.89 -0.05 19.34
CA GLN A 255 -15.44 0.75 20.46
C GLN A 255 -14.44 1.73 21.07
N LYS A 256 -13.13 1.49 20.88
CA LYS A 256 -12.04 2.39 21.25
C LYS A 256 -11.56 3.24 20.06
N GLY A 257 -12.35 3.27 18.99
CA GLY A 257 -12.15 4.08 17.78
C GLY A 257 -11.20 3.49 16.74
N ALA A 258 -10.82 2.21 16.85
CA ALA A 258 -9.98 1.59 15.82
C ALA A 258 -10.67 1.49 14.46
N GLN A 259 -9.91 1.74 13.39
CA GLN A 259 -10.36 1.55 12.02
C GLN A 259 -10.08 0.12 11.54
N LYS A 260 -10.83 -0.37 10.54
CA LYS A 260 -10.54 -1.67 9.90
C LYS A 260 -9.28 -1.56 9.04
N GLN A 261 -8.44 -2.59 9.02
CA GLN A 261 -7.38 -2.70 8.00
C GLN A 261 -8.02 -3.10 6.68
N ARG A 262 -8.15 -2.15 5.74
CA ARG A 262 -8.83 -2.41 4.46
C ARG A 262 -7.95 -3.28 3.55
N PRO A 263 -8.53 -4.26 2.84
CA PRO A 263 -7.83 -4.87 1.71
C PRO A 263 -7.58 -3.83 0.63
N LEU A 264 -6.39 -3.91 0.02
CA LEU A 264 -5.99 -3.09 -1.13
C LEU A 264 -5.57 -4.04 -2.24
N TRP A 265 -6.23 -3.99 -3.39
CA TRP A 265 -5.88 -4.83 -4.54
C TRP A 265 -4.69 -4.22 -5.28
N ALA A 266 -3.53 -4.88 -5.16
CA ALA A 266 -2.28 -4.45 -5.74
C ALA A 266 -1.93 -5.23 -7.00
N SER A 267 -1.11 -4.65 -7.89
CA SER A 267 -0.76 -5.25 -9.17
C SER A 267 -2.02 -5.57 -10.00
N THR A 268 -2.88 -4.58 -10.19
CA THR A 268 -4.19 -4.70 -10.88
C THR A 268 -4.15 -4.40 -12.38
N SER A 269 -2.98 -4.12 -12.95
CA SER A 269 -2.82 -4.10 -14.42
C SER A 269 -2.70 -5.53 -14.96
N THR A 270 -3.46 -5.84 -16.02
CA THR A 270 -3.28 -7.10 -16.76
C THR A 270 -1.85 -7.28 -17.26
N LYS A 271 -1.38 -8.53 -17.30
CA LYS A 271 -0.10 -8.95 -17.90
C LYS A 271 -0.31 -9.74 -19.20
N ASN A 272 -1.56 -10.09 -19.50
CA ASN A 272 -1.94 -10.83 -20.69
C ASN A 272 -2.71 -9.88 -21.63
N PRO A 273 -2.21 -9.63 -22.85
CA PRO A 273 -2.87 -8.72 -23.81
C PRO A 273 -4.24 -9.22 -24.28
N ASN A 274 -4.55 -10.50 -24.07
CA ASN A 274 -5.85 -11.07 -24.41
C ASN A 274 -6.94 -10.78 -23.35
N TYR A 275 -6.57 -10.28 -22.17
CA TYR A 275 -7.53 -9.87 -21.15
C TYR A 275 -7.85 -8.39 -21.31
N ARG A 276 -9.08 -8.01 -20.91
CA ARG A 276 -9.42 -6.59 -20.77
C ARG A 276 -8.47 -5.93 -19.78
N ASP A 277 -8.05 -4.72 -20.11
CA ASP A 277 -7.11 -3.92 -19.31
C ASP A 277 -7.65 -3.58 -17.91
N VAL A 278 -8.98 -3.51 -17.77
CA VAL A 278 -9.71 -3.22 -16.52
C VAL A 278 -10.27 -4.45 -15.80
N ILE A 279 -9.99 -5.68 -16.26
CA ILE A 279 -10.60 -6.93 -15.73
C ILE A 279 -10.55 -7.03 -14.20
N TYR A 280 -9.39 -6.72 -13.60
CA TYR A 280 -9.22 -6.84 -12.16
C TYR A 280 -9.88 -5.72 -11.37
N ILE A 281 -10.12 -4.56 -11.98
CA ILE A 281 -10.85 -3.47 -11.32
C ILE A 281 -12.33 -3.84 -11.30
N GLU A 282 -12.90 -4.22 -12.44
CA GLU A 282 -14.33 -4.54 -12.56
C GLU A 282 -14.75 -5.73 -11.68
N GLU A 283 -13.90 -6.75 -11.58
CA GLU A 283 -14.21 -7.98 -10.85
C GLU A 283 -13.98 -7.90 -9.33
N LEU A 284 -13.35 -6.83 -8.84
CA LEU A 284 -12.91 -6.67 -7.45
C LEU A 284 -13.39 -5.35 -6.81
N ILE A 285 -14.52 -4.82 -7.26
CA ILE A 285 -15.20 -3.68 -6.63
C ILE A 285 -15.78 -4.08 -5.27
#